data_AF-A0A3N5ELU8-F1
#
_entry.id   AF-A0A3N5ELU8-F1
#
_cell.length_a   1.000
_cell.length_b   1.000
_cell.length_c   1.000
_cell.angle_alpha   90.00
_cell.angle_beta   90.00
_cell.angle_gamma   90.00
#
_symmetry.space_group_name_H-M   'P 1'
#
loop_
_entity.id
_entity.type
_entity.pdbx_description
1 polymer ?
#
loop_
_entity_poly.entity_id
_entity_poly.type
_entity_poly.pdbx_seq_one_letter_code
_entity_poly.pdbx_strand_id
1 'polypeptide(L)'
;RYILTNRDLAEWVHRDFTYQGGLYAAQILLGLGPNALSDGNPYKTSLNQSGFVTFGAAYVVSLVGRVANEALKATWFQKWLVHRRLRPEEFAGRVHYHLLGAASYPINPELLSKTAPGGVLDRIYSLNASKNGGVGTYLLSQVYPEGSPIFPAYPSGHAAILGACVTVLKALFLEGFVLPNPVVPDPTGQTLVPYVAPPGEAPLTIGGELNKLAFNIGMGRDAAGIHWRSDIDQGNVLGETVALAILRGEKELYNEPVTFTVTKFDGTTVTI
;
A
#
# COMPACT_ATOMS: atom_id res chain seq x y z
N ARG A 1 9.04 -18.85 1.89
CA ARG A 1 8.38 -18.67 3.21
C ARG A 1 7.26 -17.65 3.07
N TYR A 2 6.24 -17.70 3.91
CA TYR A 2 5.25 -16.63 4.06
C TYR A 2 5.93 -15.35 4.57
N ILE A 3 5.30 -14.20 4.31
CA ILE A 3 5.81 -12.89 4.72
C ILE A 3 5.71 -12.78 6.25
N LEU A 4 6.85 -12.74 6.94
CA LEU A 4 6.92 -12.67 8.40
C LEU A 4 7.60 -11.39 8.90
N THR A 5 8.56 -10.88 8.14
CA THR A 5 9.38 -9.73 8.52
C THR A 5 9.24 -8.59 7.53
N ASN A 6 9.60 -7.37 7.95
CA ASN A 6 9.70 -6.23 7.05
C ASN A 6 10.62 -6.48 5.86
N ARG A 7 11.63 -7.34 6.00
CA ARG A 7 12.50 -7.75 4.89
C ARG A 7 11.77 -8.63 3.88
N ASP A 8 10.87 -9.51 4.35
CA ASP A 8 10.06 -10.33 3.45
C ASP A 8 9.04 -9.48 2.68
N LEU A 9 8.41 -8.52 3.37
CA LEU A 9 7.47 -7.60 2.75
C LEU A 9 8.18 -6.67 1.75
N ALA A 10 9.36 -6.16 2.12
CA ALA A 10 10.22 -5.38 1.22
C ALA A 10 10.63 -6.19 -0.01
N GLU A 11 10.98 -7.48 0.12
CA GLU A 11 11.30 -8.31 -1.05
C GLU A 11 10.06 -8.62 -1.90
N TRP A 12 8.88 -8.79 -1.29
CA TRP A 12 7.65 -8.95 -2.07
C TRP A 12 7.41 -7.73 -2.95
N VAL A 13 7.45 -6.52 -2.38
CA VAL A 13 7.21 -5.28 -3.14
C VAL A 13 8.39 -4.87 -4.03
N HIS A 14 9.50 -5.61 -3.99
CA HIS A 14 10.61 -5.49 -4.93
C HIS A 14 10.29 -6.21 -6.25
N ARG A 15 9.57 -7.33 -6.15
CA ARG A 15 9.34 -8.28 -7.24
C ARG A 15 7.92 -8.26 -7.77
N ASP A 16 7.00 -7.61 -7.06
CA ASP A 16 5.62 -7.53 -7.47
C ASP A 16 5.48 -6.83 -8.83
N PHE A 17 4.48 -7.26 -9.59
CA PHE A 17 4.08 -6.51 -10.77
C PHE A 17 2.93 -5.56 -10.42
N THR A 18 2.97 -4.35 -10.97
CA THR A 18 1.92 -3.32 -10.95
C THR A 18 0.84 -3.45 -9.86
N TYR A 19 -0.26 -4.14 -10.14
CA TYR A 19 -1.43 -4.27 -9.26
C TYR A 19 -1.62 -5.68 -8.68
N GLN A 20 -0.56 -6.49 -8.63
CA GLN A 20 -0.61 -7.89 -8.19
C GLN A 20 -1.33 -8.09 -6.86
N GLY A 21 -1.06 -7.23 -5.86
CA GLY A 21 -1.74 -7.28 -4.56
C GLY A 21 -3.25 -7.05 -4.68
N GLY A 22 -3.65 -6.05 -5.46
CA GLY A 22 -5.07 -5.76 -5.73
C GLY A 22 -5.76 -6.88 -6.52
N LEU A 23 -5.06 -7.50 -7.49
CA LEU A 23 -5.58 -8.62 -8.26
C LEU A 23 -5.78 -9.86 -7.38
N TYR A 24 -4.82 -10.20 -6.53
CA TYR A 24 -4.94 -11.32 -5.60
C TYR A 24 -6.07 -11.11 -4.60
N ALA A 25 -6.22 -9.89 -4.07
CA ALA A 25 -7.36 -9.54 -3.24
C ALA A 25 -8.68 -9.74 -3.99
N ALA A 26 -8.79 -9.22 -5.21
CA ALA A 26 -9.99 -9.39 -6.04
C ALA A 26 -10.37 -10.88 -6.22
N GLN A 27 -9.38 -11.73 -6.52
CA GLN A 27 -9.60 -13.18 -6.70
C GLN A 27 -10.07 -13.86 -5.41
N ILE A 28 -9.46 -13.51 -4.27
CA ILE A 28 -9.88 -14.03 -2.96
C ILE A 28 -11.33 -13.61 -2.66
N LEU A 29 -11.66 -12.32 -2.86
CA LEU A 29 -12.99 -11.79 -2.58
C LEU A 29 -14.07 -12.41 -3.48
N LEU A 30 -13.76 -12.66 -4.76
CA LEU A 30 -14.65 -13.37 -5.68
C LEU A 30 -14.94 -14.81 -5.21
N GLY A 31 -14.02 -15.43 -4.47
CA GLY A 31 -14.18 -16.76 -3.89
C GLY A 31 -15.05 -16.82 -2.62
N LEU A 32 -15.39 -15.68 -2.01
CA LEU A 32 -16.20 -15.63 -0.78
C LEU A 32 -17.70 -15.85 -1.02
N GLY A 33 -18.13 -15.83 -2.28
CA GLY A 33 -19.52 -16.06 -2.67
C GLY A 33 -20.42 -14.81 -2.61
N PRO A 34 -21.71 -14.97 -2.94
CA PRO A 34 -22.62 -13.84 -3.21
C PRO A 34 -22.91 -12.96 -1.97
N ASN A 35 -22.78 -13.51 -0.76
CA ASN A 35 -23.01 -12.75 0.48
C ASN A 35 -21.92 -11.68 0.72
N ALA A 36 -20.74 -11.85 0.12
CA ALA A 36 -19.65 -10.88 0.21
C ALA A 36 -19.77 -9.74 -0.82
N LEU A 37 -20.69 -9.81 -1.79
CA LEU A 37 -20.91 -8.73 -2.76
C LEU A 37 -21.55 -7.51 -2.09
N SER A 38 -21.24 -6.32 -2.60
CA SER A 38 -21.88 -5.07 -2.14
C SER A 38 -23.40 -5.14 -2.27
N ASP A 39 -24.13 -4.55 -1.33
CA ASP A 39 -25.59 -4.45 -1.38
C ASP A 39 -26.09 -3.60 -2.56
N GLY A 40 -25.24 -2.73 -3.09
CA GLY A 40 -25.53 -1.96 -4.30
C GLY A 40 -25.29 -2.72 -5.61
N ASN A 41 -24.89 -3.99 -5.57
CA ASN A 41 -24.72 -4.82 -6.76
C ASN A 41 -26.12 -5.20 -7.33
N PRO A 42 -26.43 -4.86 -8.58
CA PRO A 42 -27.77 -5.03 -9.15
C PRO A 42 -28.18 -6.52 -9.30
N TYR A 43 -27.21 -7.43 -9.29
CA TYR A 43 -27.46 -8.86 -9.45
C TYR A 43 -27.49 -9.63 -8.12
N LYS A 44 -27.18 -9.00 -6.98
CA LYS A 44 -27.05 -9.70 -5.69
C LYS A 44 -28.35 -10.40 -5.27
N THR A 45 -29.48 -9.74 -5.49
CA THR A 45 -30.82 -10.27 -5.15
C THR A 45 -31.64 -10.62 -6.39
N SER A 46 -31.03 -10.60 -7.59
CA SER A 46 -31.75 -10.93 -8.82
C SER A 46 -32.02 -12.43 -8.90
N LEU A 47 -33.25 -12.82 -9.22
CA LEU A 47 -33.66 -14.22 -9.34
C LEU A 47 -33.41 -14.80 -10.74
N ASN A 48 -33.16 -13.95 -11.74
CA ASN A 48 -33.10 -14.33 -13.15
C ASN A 48 -31.96 -13.66 -13.95
N GLN A 49 -31.10 -12.87 -13.29
CA GLN A 49 -29.91 -12.26 -13.89
C GLN A 49 -28.69 -12.50 -13.03
N SER A 50 -27.50 -12.49 -13.66
CA SER A 50 -26.22 -12.62 -12.98
C SER A 50 -25.18 -11.68 -13.58
N GLY A 51 -24.22 -11.27 -12.76
CA GLY A 51 -23.10 -10.45 -13.20
C GLY A 51 -21.98 -11.28 -13.81
N PHE A 52 -21.36 -10.75 -14.86
CA PHE A 52 -20.11 -11.28 -15.40
C PHE A 52 -19.28 -10.16 -16.04
N VAL A 53 -19.69 -9.71 -17.22
CA VAL A 53 -19.06 -8.59 -17.96
C VAL A 53 -19.31 -7.25 -17.25
N THR A 54 -20.47 -7.12 -16.63
CA THR A 54 -20.86 -6.02 -15.75
C THR A 54 -21.06 -6.56 -14.33
N PHE A 55 -20.58 -5.81 -13.33
CA PHE A 55 -20.75 -6.07 -11.89
C PHE A 55 -20.51 -7.52 -11.42
N GLY A 56 -19.70 -8.28 -12.16
CA GLY A 56 -19.32 -9.66 -11.87
C GLY A 56 -17.82 -9.89 -12.02
N ALA A 57 -17.38 -11.15 -12.08
CA ALA A 57 -15.97 -11.51 -11.98
C ALA A 57 -15.08 -10.83 -13.05
N ALA A 58 -15.50 -10.81 -14.32
CA ALA A 58 -14.73 -10.18 -15.39
C ALA A 58 -14.65 -8.65 -15.23
N TYR A 59 -15.74 -8.02 -14.79
CA TYR A 59 -15.78 -6.59 -14.46
C TYR A 59 -14.80 -6.24 -13.34
N VAL A 60 -14.85 -6.97 -12.22
CA VAL A 60 -14.03 -6.70 -11.03
C VAL A 60 -12.53 -6.73 -11.37
N VAL A 61 -12.05 -7.80 -12.02
CA VAL A 61 -10.62 -7.92 -12.34
C VAL A 61 -10.15 -6.90 -13.38
N SER A 62 -11.02 -6.55 -14.34
CA SER A 62 -10.73 -5.50 -15.33
C SER A 62 -10.62 -4.12 -14.69
N LEU A 63 -11.58 -3.77 -13.83
CA LEU A 63 -11.62 -2.46 -13.19
C LEU A 63 -10.41 -2.23 -12.28
N VAL A 64 -9.98 -3.25 -11.50
CA VAL A 64 -8.77 -3.18 -10.67
C VAL A 64 -7.53 -2.82 -11.50
N GLY A 65 -7.34 -3.45 -12.66
CA GLY A 65 -6.22 -3.14 -13.55
C GLY A 65 -6.32 -1.73 -14.17
N ARG A 66 -7.52 -1.31 -14.56
CA ARG A 66 -7.77 0.03 -15.13
C ARG A 66 -7.44 1.14 -14.13
N VAL A 67 -7.97 1.05 -12.91
CA VAL A 67 -7.75 2.11 -11.91
C VAL A 67 -6.29 2.18 -11.45
N ALA A 68 -5.59 1.04 -11.42
CA ALA A 68 -4.17 1.02 -11.10
C ALA A 68 -3.33 1.87 -12.06
N ASN A 69 -3.57 1.73 -13.37
CA ASN A 69 -2.80 2.46 -14.38
C ASN A 69 -3.14 3.97 -14.37
N GLU A 70 -4.41 4.34 -14.19
CA GLU A 70 -4.79 5.76 -14.08
C GLU A 70 -4.21 6.41 -12.82
N ALA A 71 -4.18 5.69 -11.69
CA ALA A 71 -3.53 6.18 -10.47
C ALA A 71 -2.02 6.40 -10.65
N LEU A 72 -1.35 5.56 -11.46
CA LEU A 72 0.05 5.77 -11.80
C LEU A 72 0.27 7.02 -12.64
N LYS A 73 -0.57 7.30 -13.64
CA LYS A 73 -0.46 8.53 -14.42
C LYS A 73 -0.58 9.77 -13.55
N ALA A 74 -1.55 9.79 -12.64
CA ALA A 74 -1.70 10.87 -11.67
C ALA A 74 -0.46 11.00 -10.76
N THR A 75 0.08 9.87 -10.31
CA THR A 75 1.30 9.85 -9.49
C THR A 75 2.52 10.36 -10.24
N TRP A 76 2.69 10.03 -11.52
CA TRP A 76 3.81 10.50 -12.34
C TRP A 76 3.79 12.02 -12.52
N PHE A 77 2.60 12.60 -12.70
CA PHE A 77 2.44 14.05 -12.72
C PHE A 77 2.94 14.67 -11.41
N GLN A 78 2.50 14.13 -10.27
CA GLN A 78 2.91 14.63 -8.94
C GLN A 78 4.41 14.48 -8.70
N LYS A 79 5.00 13.35 -9.08
CA LYS A 79 6.44 13.10 -8.94
C LYS A 79 7.26 14.10 -9.75
N TRP A 80 6.95 14.27 -11.02
CA TRP A 80 7.85 14.96 -11.96
C TRP A 80 7.51 16.43 -12.18
N LEU A 81 6.23 16.76 -12.36
CA LEU A 81 5.83 18.10 -12.71
C LEU A 81 5.61 18.98 -11.47
N VAL A 82 5.27 18.38 -10.33
CA VAL A 82 4.99 19.11 -9.09
C VAL A 82 6.15 19.04 -8.11
N HIS A 83 6.40 17.88 -7.48
CA HIS A 83 7.13 17.83 -6.22
C HIS A 83 8.63 17.54 -6.33
N ARG A 84 9.05 16.62 -7.20
CA ARG A 84 10.46 16.21 -7.38
C ARG A 84 11.19 15.96 -6.05
N ARG A 85 10.50 15.33 -5.09
CA ARG A 85 11.02 15.09 -3.74
C ARG A 85 12.14 14.05 -3.77
N LEU A 86 13.22 14.32 -3.05
CA LEU A 86 14.29 13.36 -2.80
C LEU A 86 13.81 12.12 -2.02
N ARG A 87 14.47 11.01 -2.30
CA ARG A 87 14.36 9.70 -1.66
C ARG A 87 15.05 9.66 -0.30
N PRO A 88 14.70 8.68 0.56
CA PRO A 88 15.35 8.52 1.86
C PRO A 88 16.86 8.30 1.78
N GLU A 89 17.35 7.55 0.79
CA GLU A 89 18.80 7.30 0.60
C GLU A 89 19.59 8.58 0.31
N GLU A 90 19.04 9.47 -0.51
CA GLU A 90 19.66 10.75 -0.86
C GLU A 90 19.67 11.69 0.36
N PHE A 91 18.59 11.70 1.15
CA PHE A 91 18.53 12.47 2.40
C PHE A 91 19.54 11.94 3.42
N ALA A 92 19.67 10.62 3.57
CA ALA A 92 20.66 10.01 4.45
C ALA A 92 22.10 10.30 3.99
N GLY A 93 22.34 10.37 2.67
CA GLY A 93 23.60 10.89 2.12
C GLY A 93 23.91 12.31 2.61
N ARG A 94 22.90 13.19 2.61
CA ARG A 94 23.06 14.55 3.18
C ARG A 94 23.37 14.52 4.67
N VAL A 95 22.68 13.68 5.46
CA VAL A 95 22.98 13.49 6.89
C VAL A 95 24.42 13.05 7.11
N HIS A 96 24.88 12.06 6.34
CA HIS A 96 26.23 11.53 6.44
C HIS A 96 27.31 12.59 6.18
N TYR A 97 27.24 13.29 5.03
CA TYR A 97 28.23 14.31 4.70
C TYR A 97 28.13 15.55 5.59
N HIS A 98 26.96 15.84 6.15
CA HIS A 98 26.78 16.89 7.16
C HIS A 98 27.55 16.57 8.44
N LEU A 99 27.37 15.36 8.99
CA LEU A 99 28.00 14.94 10.24
C LEU A 99 29.52 14.79 10.12
N LEU A 100 30.02 14.48 8.92
CA LEU A 100 31.47 14.44 8.65
C LEU A 100 32.09 15.83 8.43
N GLY A 101 31.30 16.90 8.40
CA GLY A 101 31.78 18.25 8.10
C GLY A 101 32.19 18.45 6.64
N ALA A 102 31.86 17.53 5.74
CA ALA A 102 32.17 17.61 4.31
C ALA A 102 31.20 18.50 3.53
N ALA A 103 30.00 18.74 4.08
CA ALA A 103 29.00 19.63 3.50
C ALA A 103 28.08 20.21 4.60
N SER A 104 27.37 21.31 4.30
CA SER A 104 26.34 21.86 5.19
C SER A 104 24.96 21.78 4.54
N TYR A 105 23.99 21.18 5.23
CA TYR A 105 22.63 20.98 4.75
C TYR A 105 21.64 21.44 5.83
N PRO A 106 20.46 21.96 5.46
CA PRO A 106 19.44 22.40 6.40
C PRO A 106 18.68 21.20 6.99
N ILE A 107 19.36 20.40 7.82
CA ILE A 107 18.80 19.22 8.47
C ILE A 107 18.29 19.61 9.85
N ASN A 108 17.11 19.11 10.23
CA ASN A 108 16.52 19.41 11.53
C ASN A 108 17.47 18.96 12.66
N PRO A 109 17.82 19.86 13.62
CA PRO A 109 18.70 19.54 14.74
C PRO A 109 18.24 18.35 15.58
N GLU A 110 16.93 18.07 15.64
CA GLU A 110 16.40 16.91 16.35
C GLU A 110 17.00 15.60 15.85
N LEU A 111 17.16 15.44 14.53
CA LEU A 111 17.80 14.25 13.97
C LEU A 111 19.30 14.25 14.26
N LEU A 112 19.97 15.39 14.05
CA LEU A 112 21.42 15.53 14.23
C LEU A 112 21.86 15.27 15.67
N SER A 113 21.00 15.53 16.66
CA SER A 113 21.28 15.27 18.07
C SER A 113 21.21 13.79 18.46
N LYS A 114 20.82 12.88 17.55
CA LYS A 114 20.67 11.43 17.84
C LYS A 114 21.94 10.61 17.62
N THR A 115 23.11 11.25 17.67
CA THR A 115 24.44 10.62 17.58
C THR A 115 24.99 10.12 18.91
N ALA A 116 24.36 10.48 20.04
CA ALA A 116 24.74 9.96 21.35
C ALA A 116 24.54 8.43 21.45
N PRO A 117 25.28 7.72 22.32
CA PRO A 117 25.16 6.26 22.48
C PRO A 117 23.71 5.80 22.67
N GLY A 118 23.29 4.83 21.86
CA GLY A 118 21.94 4.29 21.85
C GLY A 118 20.92 5.10 21.03
N GLY A 119 21.29 6.28 20.52
CA GLY A 119 20.53 7.06 19.56
C GLY A 119 20.42 6.39 18.18
N VAL A 120 19.47 6.84 17.35
CA VAL A 120 19.24 6.17 16.05
C VAL A 120 20.44 6.30 15.10
N LEU A 121 21.14 7.43 15.09
CA LEU A 121 22.31 7.62 14.22
C LEU A 121 23.53 6.83 14.73
N ASP A 122 23.67 6.70 16.05
CA ASP A 122 24.68 5.82 16.66
C ASP A 122 24.45 4.35 16.28
N ARG A 123 23.21 3.85 16.42
CA ARG A 123 22.84 2.49 16.02
C ARG A 123 23.09 2.22 14.53
N ILE A 124 22.77 3.18 13.66
CA ILE A 124 23.04 3.09 12.21
C ILE A 124 24.54 3.04 11.96
N TYR A 125 25.32 3.92 12.60
CA TYR A 125 26.77 3.96 12.46
C TYR A 125 27.41 2.63 12.88
N SER A 126 27.05 2.09 14.04
CA SER A 126 27.55 0.80 14.53
C SER A 126 27.12 -0.36 13.63
N LEU A 127 25.87 -0.38 13.16
CA LEU A 127 25.39 -1.39 12.23
C LEU A 127 26.21 -1.37 10.94
N ASN A 128 26.38 -0.20 10.34
CA ASN A 128 27.15 -0.06 9.10
C ASN A 128 28.62 -0.42 9.32
N ALA A 129 29.22 -0.08 10.47
CA ALA A 129 30.57 -0.51 10.82
C ALA A 129 30.71 -2.05 10.82
N SER A 130 29.74 -2.76 11.41
CA SER A 130 29.71 -4.23 11.41
C SER A 130 29.58 -4.86 10.01
N LYS A 131 29.09 -4.10 9.02
CA LYS A 131 28.91 -4.56 7.64
C LYS A 131 30.07 -4.15 6.72
N ASN A 132 30.82 -3.13 7.10
CA ASN A 132 31.86 -2.51 6.27
C ASN A 132 33.26 -2.67 6.86
N GLY A 133 33.58 -3.83 7.44
CA GLY A 133 34.93 -4.13 7.95
C GLY A 133 35.40 -3.20 9.08
N GLY A 134 34.47 -2.65 9.87
CA GLY A 134 34.73 -1.72 10.97
C GLY A 134 34.50 -0.25 10.63
N VAL A 135 34.20 0.10 9.38
CA VAL A 135 34.00 1.49 8.95
C VAL A 135 32.53 1.91 9.07
N GLY A 136 32.21 2.73 10.08
CA GLY A 136 30.85 3.23 10.29
C GLY A 136 30.47 4.33 9.30
N THR A 137 29.18 4.37 8.94
CA THR A 137 28.59 5.44 8.13
C THR A 137 27.19 5.78 8.63
N TYR A 138 26.71 6.99 8.37
CA TYR A 138 25.33 7.42 8.70
C TYR A 138 24.37 7.24 7.51
N LEU A 139 24.77 6.46 6.50
CA LEU A 139 23.94 6.17 5.35
C LEU A 139 22.78 5.24 5.75
N LEU A 140 21.64 5.42 5.10
CA LEU A 140 20.49 4.54 5.27
C LEU A 140 20.79 3.19 4.62
N SER A 141 20.79 2.12 5.40
CA SER A 141 20.96 0.76 4.89
C SER A 141 19.80 0.41 3.96
N GLN A 142 20.09 0.11 2.69
CA GLN A 142 19.09 -0.27 1.70
C GLN A 142 18.82 -1.78 1.74
N VAL A 143 17.58 -2.18 1.45
CA VAL A 143 17.24 -3.59 1.23
C VAL A 143 17.66 -4.03 -0.17
N TYR A 144 17.53 -3.13 -1.15
CA TYR A 144 17.84 -3.42 -2.55
C TYR A 144 19.26 -2.96 -2.91
N PRO A 145 20.04 -3.75 -3.65
CA PRO A 145 21.38 -3.34 -4.09
C PRO A 145 21.37 -2.04 -4.91
N GLU A 146 20.33 -1.82 -5.71
CA GLU A 146 20.16 -0.64 -6.56
C GLU A 146 19.54 0.56 -5.83
N GLY A 147 19.07 0.38 -4.58
CA GLY A 147 18.35 1.40 -3.84
C GLY A 147 17.00 1.74 -4.46
N SER A 148 16.70 3.02 -4.57
CA SER A 148 15.41 3.48 -5.08
C SER A 148 15.32 3.47 -6.62
N PRO A 149 14.11 3.28 -7.19
CA PRO A 149 13.92 3.47 -8.62
C PRO A 149 14.24 4.89 -9.07
N ILE A 150 14.63 5.05 -10.34
CA ILE A 150 15.01 6.31 -11.01
C ILE A 150 13.85 7.29 -11.28
N PHE A 151 13.06 7.57 -10.24
CA PHE A 151 12.03 8.61 -10.23
C PHE A 151 11.83 9.16 -8.79
N PRO A 152 11.33 10.41 -8.64
CA PRO A 152 11.18 11.08 -7.35
C PRO A 152 10.34 10.29 -6.34
N ALA A 153 10.50 10.61 -5.05
CA ALA A 153 9.84 9.90 -3.97
C ALA A 153 8.33 10.16 -3.92
N TYR A 154 7.88 11.41 -4.00
CA TYR A 154 6.51 11.76 -3.60
C TYR A 154 5.50 11.88 -4.75
N PRO A 155 4.30 11.29 -4.64
CA PRO A 155 3.90 10.25 -3.68
C PRO A 155 4.37 8.87 -4.14
N SER A 156 4.15 7.82 -3.34
CA SER A 156 4.50 6.44 -3.72
C SER A 156 3.57 5.91 -4.82
N GLY A 157 4.17 5.31 -5.86
CA GLY A 157 3.42 4.66 -6.95
C GLY A 157 2.67 3.41 -6.47
N HIS A 158 3.35 2.56 -5.71
CA HIS A 158 2.75 1.37 -5.08
C HIS A 158 1.55 1.73 -4.20
N ALA A 159 1.66 2.79 -3.39
CA ALA A 159 0.56 3.25 -2.56
C ALA A 159 -0.62 3.79 -3.39
N ALA A 160 -0.36 4.57 -4.45
CA ALA A 160 -1.44 5.06 -5.32
C ALA A 160 -2.16 3.94 -6.09
N ILE A 161 -1.42 2.94 -6.60
CA ILE A 161 -2.02 1.76 -7.22
C ILE A 161 -2.93 1.06 -6.22
N LEU A 162 -2.41 0.73 -5.04
CA LEU A 162 -3.20 -0.04 -4.07
C LEU A 162 -4.35 0.75 -3.48
N GLY A 163 -4.17 2.05 -3.21
CA GLY A 163 -5.26 2.95 -2.83
C GLY A 163 -6.41 2.90 -3.84
N ALA A 164 -6.12 2.97 -5.13
CA ALA A 164 -7.13 2.88 -6.17
C ALA A 164 -7.79 1.48 -6.24
N CYS A 165 -6.98 0.42 -6.23
CA CYS A 165 -7.45 -0.96 -6.27
C CYS A 165 -8.39 -1.28 -5.10
N VAL A 166 -7.99 -0.94 -3.87
CA VAL A 166 -8.81 -1.28 -2.70
C VAL A 166 -10.07 -0.42 -2.63
N THR A 167 -10.05 0.83 -3.12
CA THR A 167 -11.24 1.67 -3.22
C THR A 167 -12.29 1.05 -4.15
N VAL A 168 -11.91 0.55 -5.32
CA VAL A 168 -12.89 -0.13 -6.20
C VAL A 168 -13.35 -1.47 -5.61
N LEU A 169 -12.48 -2.20 -4.90
CA LEU A 169 -12.90 -3.43 -4.22
C LEU A 169 -13.88 -3.15 -3.08
N LYS A 170 -13.67 -2.09 -2.29
CA LYS A 170 -14.62 -1.62 -1.28
C LYS A 170 -15.97 -1.21 -1.88
N ALA A 171 -15.98 -0.68 -3.11
CA ALA A 171 -17.22 -0.34 -3.81
C ALA A 171 -18.00 -1.59 -4.28
N LEU A 172 -17.30 -2.67 -4.63
CA LEU A 172 -17.88 -3.87 -5.26
C LEU A 172 -18.19 -4.99 -4.27
N PHE A 173 -17.55 -5.00 -3.10
CA PHE A 173 -17.73 -5.98 -2.04
C PHE A 173 -18.25 -5.32 -0.77
N LEU A 174 -18.96 -6.11 0.04
CA LEU A 174 -19.53 -5.65 1.31
C LEU A 174 -18.40 -5.46 2.34
N GLU A 175 -17.99 -4.22 2.58
CA GLU A 175 -16.87 -3.90 3.48
C GLU A 175 -17.02 -4.52 4.88
N GLY A 176 -18.23 -4.57 5.41
CA GLY A 176 -18.54 -5.13 6.73
C GLY A 176 -18.59 -6.65 6.80
N PHE A 177 -18.41 -7.35 5.67
CA PHE A 177 -18.38 -8.81 5.66
C PHE A 177 -17.18 -9.32 6.47
N VAL A 178 -17.44 -10.16 7.46
CA VAL A 178 -16.41 -10.77 8.32
C VAL A 178 -15.74 -11.92 7.57
N LEU A 179 -14.41 -11.87 7.46
CA LEU A 179 -13.65 -12.88 6.74
C LEU A 179 -13.66 -14.22 7.51
N PRO A 180 -14.02 -15.33 6.84
CA PRO A 180 -13.96 -16.65 7.46
C PRO A 180 -12.51 -17.13 7.56
N ASN A 181 -12.19 -17.82 8.66
CA ASN A 181 -10.91 -18.53 8.85
C ASN A 181 -9.65 -17.66 8.61
N PRO A 182 -9.52 -16.47 9.24
CA PRO A 182 -8.30 -15.68 9.11
C PRO A 182 -7.09 -16.45 9.63
N VAL A 183 -5.91 -16.19 9.05
CA VAL A 183 -4.67 -16.90 9.33
C VAL A 183 -3.49 -15.95 9.48
N VAL A 184 -2.46 -16.40 10.18
CA VAL A 184 -1.14 -15.74 10.27
C VAL A 184 -0.03 -16.77 10.02
N PRO A 185 1.14 -16.34 9.53
CA PRO A 185 2.30 -17.22 9.47
C PRO A 185 2.73 -17.70 10.85
N ASP A 186 3.20 -18.93 10.95
CA ASP A 186 3.88 -19.42 12.15
C ASP A 186 5.24 -18.68 12.35
N PRO A 187 5.90 -18.79 13.53
CA PRO A 187 7.17 -18.12 13.78
C PRO A 187 8.30 -18.50 12.80
N THR A 188 8.19 -19.63 12.09
CA THR A 188 9.16 -20.02 11.05
C THR A 188 8.82 -19.46 9.67
N GLY A 189 7.58 -19.00 9.46
CA GLY A 189 7.04 -18.57 8.18
C GLY A 189 6.86 -19.72 7.17
N GLN A 190 6.85 -20.98 7.60
CA GLN A 190 6.71 -22.14 6.71
C GLN A 190 5.25 -22.59 6.56
N THR A 191 4.42 -22.33 7.57
CA THR A 191 3.02 -22.73 7.59
C THR A 191 2.12 -21.56 8.00
N LEU A 192 0.82 -21.71 7.74
CA LEU A 192 -0.21 -20.78 8.22
C LEU A 192 -0.94 -21.45 9.38
N VAL A 193 -1.20 -20.67 10.43
CA VAL A 193 -1.97 -21.08 11.60
C VAL A 193 -3.20 -20.17 11.73
N PRO A 194 -4.30 -20.66 12.35
CA PRO A 194 -5.47 -19.83 12.59
C PRO A 194 -5.09 -18.54 13.35
N TYR A 195 -5.60 -17.41 12.88
CA TYR A 195 -5.48 -16.14 13.59
C TYR A 195 -6.37 -16.17 14.83
N VAL A 196 -5.78 -15.87 15.98
CA VAL A 196 -6.51 -15.68 17.24
C VAL A 196 -6.49 -14.18 17.53
N ALA A 197 -7.68 -13.57 17.47
CA ALA A 197 -7.82 -12.15 17.76
C ALA A 197 -7.40 -11.84 19.20
N PRO A 198 -6.60 -10.80 19.44
CA PRO A 198 -6.36 -10.28 20.78
C PRO A 198 -7.68 -9.91 21.47
N PRO A 199 -7.77 -10.04 22.82
CA PRO A 199 -8.98 -9.69 23.55
C PRO A 199 -9.45 -8.26 23.28
N GLY A 200 -10.72 -8.11 22.89
CA GLY A 200 -11.34 -6.80 22.63
C GLY A 200 -11.17 -6.26 21.21
N GLU A 201 -10.46 -6.96 20.33
CA GLU A 201 -10.37 -6.57 18.92
C GLU A 201 -11.63 -6.95 18.12
N ALA A 202 -11.99 -6.07 17.18
CA ALA A 202 -13.07 -6.33 16.24
C ALA A 202 -12.71 -7.48 15.27
N PRO A 203 -13.71 -8.20 14.73
CA PRO A 203 -13.47 -9.18 13.68
C PRO A 203 -12.82 -8.56 12.44
N LEU A 204 -11.99 -9.33 11.74
CA LEU A 204 -11.39 -8.90 10.49
C LEU A 204 -12.45 -8.85 9.39
N THR A 205 -12.66 -7.68 8.80
CA THR A 205 -13.63 -7.46 7.73
C THR A 205 -12.95 -7.27 6.38
N ILE A 206 -13.70 -7.39 5.29
CA ILE A 206 -13.21 -7.08 3.93
C ILE A 206 -12.61 -5.67 3.89
N GLY A 207 -13.33 -4.66 4.37
CA GLY A 207 -12.85 -3.26 4.35
C GLY A 207 -11.58 -3.06 5.16
N GLY A 208 -11.51 -3.67 6.36
CA GLY A 208 -10.33 -3.61 7.22
C GLY A 208 -9.09 -4.25 6.58
N GLU A 209 -9.22 -5.47 6.07
CA GLU A 209 -8.09 -6.19 5.46
C GLU A 209 -7.67 -5.59 4.10
N LEU A 210 -8.60 -4.99 3.35
CA LEU A 210 -8.26 -4.22 2.15
C LEU A 210 -7.45 -2.97 2.50
N ASN A 211 -7.86 -2.20 3.51
CA ASN A 211 -7.08 -1.05 3.99
C ASN A 211 -5.70 -1.49 4.50
N LYS A 212 -5.64 -2.61 5.25
CA LYS A 212 -4.39 -3.21 5.72
C LYS A 212 -3.48 -3.60 4.54
N LEU A 213 -4.02 -4.21 3.50
CA LEU A 213 -3.26 -4.56 2.29
C LEU A 213 -2.66 -3.32 1.63
N ALA A 214 -3.43 -2.23 1.47
CA ALA A 214 -2.90 -1.00 0.87
C ALA A 214 -1.72 -0.44 1.67
N PHE A 215 -1.81 -0.45 3.00
CA PHE A 215 -0.71 -0.04 3.86
C PHE A 215 0.46 -1.02 3.89
N ASN A 216 0.23 -2.34 3.87
CA ASN A 216 1.31 -3.33 3.79
C ASN A 216 2.16 -3.11 2.53
N ILE A 217 1.52 -2.91 1.38
CA ILE A 217 2.22 -2.74 0.11
C ILE A 217 2.97 -1.39 0.08
N GLY A 218 2.33 -0.32 0.54
CA GLY A 218 2.98 0.99 0.64
C GLY A 218 4.15 0.98 1.62
N MET A 219 3.92 0.56 2.87
CA MET A 219 4.93 0.53 3.93
C MET A 219 6.01 -0.53 3.69
N GLY A 220 5.76 -1.55 2.87
CA GLY A 220 6.81 -2.43 2.37
C GLY A 220 7.93 -1.67 1.64
N ARG A 221 7.59 -0.56 0.97
CA ARG A 221 8.56 0.32 0.31
C ARG A 221 9.29 1.23 1.31
N ASP A 222 8.63 1.64 2.40
CA ASP A 222 9.28 2.33 3.51
C ASP A 222 10.30 1.40 4.19
N ALA A 223 9.90 0.15 4.45
CA ALA A 223 10.75 -0.90 5.00
C ALA A 223 11.96 -1.21 4.11
N ALA A 224 11.83 -1.03 2.79
CA ALA A 224 12.93 -1.17 1.85
C ALA A 224 13.93 0.00 1.88
N GLY A 225 13.56 1.13 2.48
CA GLY A 225 14.40 2.32 2.59
C GLY A 225 14.25 3.32 1.44
N ILE A 226 13.16 3.24 0.66
CA ILE A 226 13.02 4.01 -0.59
C ILE A 226 11.84 4.99 -0.62
N HIS A 227 10.95 4.96 0.38
CA HIS A 227 9.83 5.90 0.53
C HIS A 227 9.72 6.45 1.95
N TRP A 228 9.00 7.56 2.06
CA TRP A 228 8.61 8.16 3.33
C TRP A 228 7.17 7.78 3.69
N ARG A 229 6.83 7.73 4.97
CA ARG A 229 5.46 7.52 5.45
C ARG A 229 4.42 8.41 4.75
N SER A 230 4.74 9.70 4.57
CA SER A 230 3.88 10.65 3.86
C SER A 230 3.67 10.30 2.39
N ASP A 231 4.65 9.66 1.73
CA ASP A 231 4.51 9.20 0.35
C ASP A 231 3.47 8.08 0.26
N ILE A 232 3.34 7.27 1.32
CA ILE A 232 2.36 6.18 1.42
C ILE A 232 0.98 6.73 1.72
N ASP A 233 0.83 7.54 2.77
CA ASP A 233 -0.46 8.10 3.17
C ASP A 233 -1.10 8.88 2.03
N GLN A 234 -0.34 9.78 1.40
CA GLN A 234 -0.83 10.62 0.32
C GLN A 234 -0.95 9.87 -1.02
N GLY A 235 -0.14 8.83 -1.22
CA GLY A 235 -0.31 7.91 -2.35
C GLY A 235 -1.66 7.21 -2.29
N ASN A 236 -2.02 6.62 -1.14
CA ASN A 236 -3.31 5.96 -0.93
C ASN A 236 -4.49 6.91 -1.19
N VAL A 237 -4.44 8.14 -0.68
CA VAL A 237 -5.48 9.17 -0.89
C VAL A 237 -5.59 9.59 -2.36
N LEU A 238 -4.46 9.74 -3.07
CA LEU A 238 -4.47 10.04 -4.50
C LEU A 238 -5.11 8.89 -5.30
N GLY A 239 -4.74 7.65 -5.00
CA GLY A 239 -5.34 6.46 -5.60
C GLY A 239 -6.84 6.37 -5.37
N GLU A 240 -7.28 6.58 -4.12
CA GLU A 240 -8.70 6.63 -3.77
C GLU A 240 -9.46 7.68 -4.57
N THR A 241 -8.89 8.89 -4.70
CA THR A 241 -9.51 9.99 -5.46
C THR A 241 -9.69 9.62 -6.93
N VAL A 242 -8.68 9.01 -7.56
CA VAL A 242 -8.75 8.55 -8.94
C VAL A 242 -9.80 7.45 -9.10
N ALA A 243 -9.82 6.46 -8.20
CA ALA A 243 -10.80 5.38 -8.24
C ALA A 243 -12.24 5.90 -8.09
N LEU A 244 -12.51 6.83 -7.16
CA LEU A 244 -13.83 7.43 -7.00
C LEU A 244 -14.27 8.23 -8.24
N ALA A 245 -13.34 8.93 -8.91
CA ALA A 245 -13.65 9.62 -10.16
C ALA A 245 -14.01 8.63 -11.28
N ILE A 246 -13.29 7.51 -11.38
CA ILE A 246 -13.59 6.44 -12.34
C ILE A 246 -14.95 5.79 -12.02
N LEU A 247 -15.24 5.47 -10.76
CA LEU A 247 -16.53 4.88 -10.36
C LEU A 247 -17.73 5.78 -10.70
N ARG A 248 -17.59 7.11 -10.55
CA ARG A 248 -18.61 8.08 -11.02
C ARG A 248 -18.81 7.98 -12.53
N GLY A 249 -17.73 7.90 -13.30
CA GLY A 249 -17.80 7.72 -14.74
C GLY A 249 -18.43 6.38 -15.14
N GLU A 250 -18.03 5.29 -14.49
CA GLU A 250 -18.57 3.94 -14.76
C GLU A 250 -20.08 3.88 -14.52
N LYS A 251 -20.59 4.52 -13.46
CA LYS A 251 -22.03 4.52 -13.14
C LYS A 251 -22.88 5.07 -14.29
N GLU A 252 -22.41 6.09 -14.99
CA GLU A 252 -23.11 6.70 -16.14
C GLU A 252 -23.12 5.81 -17.40
N LEU A 253 -22.29 4.76 -17.44
CA LEU A 253 -22.17 3.84 -18.59
C LEU A 253 -23.14 2.66 -18.53
N TYR A 254 -23.83 2.45 -17.39
CA TYR A 254 -24.64 1.27 -17.14
C TYR A 254 -26.11 1.61 -16.93
N ASN A 255 -26.99 0.75 -17.44
CA ASN A 255 -28.45 0.89 -17.27
C ASN A 255 -28.92 0.21 -15.97
N GLU A 256 -28.15 -0.75 -15.45
CA GLU A 256 -28.45 -1.41 -14.19
C GLU A 256 -28.40 -0.41 -13.03
N PRO A 257 -29.30 -0.51 -12.03
CA PRO A 257 -29.40 0.45 -10.93
C PRO A 257 -28.31 0.20 -9.87
N VAL A 258 -27.04 0.32 -10.25
CA VAL A 258 -25.90 0.12 -9.35
C VAL A 258 -25.72 1.30 -8.39
N THR A 259 -25.34 1.00 -7.16
CA THR A 259 -24.89 2.00 -6.18
C THR A 259 -23.53 1.59 -5.64
N PHE A 260 -22.58 2.52 -5.60
CA PHE A 260 -21.26 2.28 -5.01
C PHE A 260 -21.17 3.04 -3.69
N THR A 261 -21.02 2.32 -2.58
CA THR A 261 -20.77 2.91 -1.27
C THR A 261 -19.36 2.54 -0.82
N VAL A 262 -18.57 3.54 -0.44
CA VAL A 262 -17.18 3.34 -0.01
C VAL A 262 -16.92 4.12 1.26
N THR A 263 -16.37 3.44 2.26
CA THR A 263 -15.73 4.06 3.42
C THR A 263 -14.30 4.45 3.03
N LYS A 264 -14.06 5.74 2.95
CA LYS A 264 -12.78 6.33 2.56
C LYS A 264 -11.70 6.07 3.60
N PHE A 265 -10.43 6.27 3.23
CA PHE A 265 -9.31 6.16 4.16
C PHE A 265 -9.38 7.13 5.36
N ASP A 266 -10.08 8.26 5.21
CA ASP A 266 -10.32 9.21 6.30
C ASP A 266 -11.50 8.82 7.21
N GLY A 267 -12.13 7.67 6.97
CA GLY A 267 -13.28 7.16 7.72
C GLY A 267 -14.63 7.74 7.29
N THR A 268 -14.67 8.70 6.36
CA THR A 268 -15.93 9.21 5.81
C THR A 268 -16.51 8.27 4.77
N THR A 269 -17.83 8.18 4.67
CA THR A 269 -18.49 7.37 3.64
C THR A 269 -18.93 8.24 2.46
N VAL A 270 -18.73 7.74 1.25
CA VAL A 270 -19.26 8.32 0.02
C VAL A 270 -20.14 7.28 -0.69
N THR A 271 -21.28 7.74 -1.22
CA THR A 271 -22.13 6.95 -2.10
C THR A 271 -22.19 7.61 -3.47
N ILE A 272 -21.98 6.82 -4.52
CA ILE A 272 -22.04 7.18 -5.93
C ILE A 272 -23.22 6.47 -6.57
#